data_AF-A0A151M3J7-F1
#
_entry.id   AF-A0A151M3J7-F1
#
_cell.length_a   1.000
_cell.length_b   1.000
_cell.length_c   1.000
_cell.angle_alpha   90.00
_cell.angle_beta   90.00
_cell.angle_gamma   90.00
#
_symmetry.space_group_name_H-M   'P 1'
#
loop_
_entity.id
_entity.type
_entity.pdbx_description
1 polymer ?
#
loop_
_entity_poly.entity_id
_entity_poly.type
_entity_poly.pdbx_seq_one_letter_code
_entity_poly.pdbx_strand_id
1 'polypeptide(L)'
;MLDSLFKFEKELDLTRETQADVSGLTGWMQSFEFILLTTVWYNILQSINIRSKLVQGSKFTMEEGVQQVKRLLEEIPQLNDSEPNLLMEAKVIAEEVGITTELKRTQKNLKDKTFPR
;
A
#
# COMPACT_ATOMS: atom_id res chain seq x y z
N MET A 1 -3.59 11.43 9.52
CA MET A 1 -3.96 10.01 9.74
C MET A 1 -3.10 9.39 10.85
N LEU A 2 -1.77 9.44 10.74
CA LEU A 2 -0.85 9.01 11.81
C LEU A 2 -1.05 9.80 13.12
N ASP A 3 -1.22 11.12 13.05
CA ASP A 3 -1.48 11.94 14.24
C ASP A 3 -2.78 11.55 14.97
N SER A 4 -3.80 11.12 14.21
CA SER A 4 -5.06 10.64 14.77
C SER A 4 -4.86 9.29 15.47
N LEU A 5 -4.05 8.40 14.92
CA LEU A 5 -3.68 7.12 15.54
C LEU A 5 -2.86 7.32 16.82
N PHE A 6 -1.86 8.21 16.81
CA PHE A 6 -1.10 8.58 18.00
C PHE A 6 -1.98 9.21 19.08
N LYS A 7 -2.97 10.01 18.68
CA LYS A 7 -3.95 10.59 19.58
C LYS A 7 -4.83 9.50 20.20
N PHE A 8 -5.31 8.54 19.41
CA PHE A 8 -6.07 7.39 19.90
C PHE A 8 -5.27 6.52 20.87
N GLU A 9 -3.97 6.30 20.62
CA GLU A 9 -3.09 5.53 21.51
C GLU A 9 -2.90 6.20 22.88
N LYS A 10 -2.90 7.54 22.93
CA LYS A 10 -2.62 8.32 24.14
C LYS A 10 -3.84 8.76 24.93
N GLU A 11 -4.99 8.91 24.27
CA GLU A 11 -6.20 9.51 24.87
C GLU A 11 -7.29 8.49 25.23
N LEU A 12 -7.21 7.25 24.71
CA LEU A 12 -8.18 6.20 25.04
C LEU A 12 -7.61 5.22 26.07
N ASP A 13 -8.45 4.85 27.03
CA ASP A 13 -8.17 3.78 27.99
C ASP A 13 -8.39 2.43 27.29
N LEU A 14 -7.44 2.06 26.42
CA LEU A 14 -7.49 0.86 25.59
C LEU A 14 -7.15 -0.38 26.43
N THR A 15 -7.73 -1.52 26.06
CA THR A 15 -7.25 -2.81 26.59
C THR A 15 -5.80 -3.02 26.13
N ARG A 16 -5.03 -3.81 26.91
CA ARG A 16 -3.64 -4.13 26.57
C ARG A 16 -3.49 -4.74 25.17
N GLU A 17 -4.48 -5.51 24.74
CA GLU A 17 -4.55 -6.12 23.41
C GLU A 17 -4.73 -5.04 22.33
N THR A 18 -5.73 -4.17 22.46
CA THR A 18 -5.97 -3.10 21.49
C THR A 18 -4.81 -2.09 21.45
N GLN A 19 -4.15 -1.85 22.57
CA GLN A 19 -2.95 -1.00 22.61
C GLN A 19 -1.79 -1.63 21.84
N ALA A 20 -1.57 -2.95 21.98
CA ALA A 20 -0.57 -3.67 21.21
C ALA A 20 -0.88 -3.63 19.70
N ASP A 21 -2.14 -3.77 19.32
CA ASP A 21 -2.59 -3.68 17.92
C ASP A 21 -2.34 -2.28 17.33
N VAL A 22 -2.73 -1.21 18.05
CA VAL A 22 -2.53 0.18 17.62
C VAL A 22 -1.04 0.49 17.46
N SER A 23 -0.21 0.05 18.40
CA SER A 23 1.25 0.22 18.33
C SER A 23 1.85 -0.52 17.13
N GLY A 24 1.41 -1.77 16.90
CA GLY A 24 1.82 -2.58 15.75
C GLY A 24 1.43 -1.95 14.41
N LEU A 25 0.18 -1.46 14.30
CA LEU A 25 -0.33 -0.75 13.13
C LEU A 25 0.45 0.53 12.87
N THR A 26 0.73 1.31 13.92
CA THR A 26 1.52 2.54 13.81
C THR A 26 2.93 2.26 13.30
N GLY A 27 3.61 1.25 13.88
CA GLY A 27 4.94 0.84 13.43
C GLY A 27 4.97 0.21 12.03
N TRP A 28 3.85 -0.35 11.57
CA TRP A 28 3.68 -0.82 10.19
C TRP A 28 3.45 0.34 9.21
N MET A 29 2.58 1.30 9.55
CA MET A 29 2.34 2.48 8.70
C MET A 29 3.59 3.37 8.54
N GLN A 30 4.53 3.30 9.48
CA GLN A 30 5.82 3.97 9.40
C GLN A 30 6.91 3.16 8.68
N SER A 31 6.57 2.02 8.08
CA SER A 31 7.52 1.17 7.36
C SER A 31 7.60 1.49 5.87
N PHE A 32 8.76 1.21 5.27
CA PHE A 32 8.92 1.34 3.82
C PHE A 32 7.98 0.40 3.05
N GLU A 33 7.70 -0.79 3.59
CA GLU A 33 6.74 -1.72 3.01
C GLU A 33 5.36 -1.10 2.87
N PHE A 34 4.92 -0.33 3.86
CA PHE A 34 3.64 0.36 3.81
C PHE A 34 3.64 1.43 2.72
N ILE A 35 4.72 2.21 2.59
CA ILE A 35 4.85 3.22 1.54
C ILE A 35 4.83 2.56 0.17
N LEU A 36 5.61 1.50 -0.03
CA LEU A 36 5.66 0.76 -1.28
C LEU A 36 4.29 0.19 -1.65
N LEU A 37 3.63 -0.48 -0.70
CA LEU A 37 2.30 -1.04 -0.90
C LEU A 37 1.27 0.06 -1.23
N THR A 38 1.32 1.19 -0.53
CA THR A 38 0.43 2.33 -0.78
C THR A 38 0.68 2.94 -2.16
N THR A 39 1.95 3.03 -2.59
CA THR A 39 2.33 3.54 -3.92
C THR A 39 1.75 2.67 -5.03
N VAL A 40 1.85 1.34 -4.88
CA VAL A 40 1.25 0.38 -5.82
C VAL A 40 -0.27 0.54 -5.85
N TRP A 41 -0.94 0.55 -4.69
CA TRP A 41 -2.39 0.68 -4.62
C TRP A 41 -2.90 2.02 -5.14
N TYR A 42 -2.16 3.11 -4.88
CA TYR A 42 -2.50 4.42 -5.41
C TYR A 42 -2.54 4.41 -6.94
N ASN A 43 -1.51 3.86 -7.59
CA ASN A 43 -1.46 3.75 -9.05
C ASN A 43 -2.62 2.91 -9.61
N ILE A 44 -2.92 1.76 -9.01
CA ILE A 44 -4.07 0.92 -9.40
C ILE A 44 -5.39 1.70 -9.28
N LEU A 45 -5.61 2.33 -8.13
CA LEU A 45 -6.84 3.06 -7.86
C LEU A 45 -6.98 4.30 -8.76
N GLN A 46 -5.88 4.98 -9.10
CA GLN A 46 -5.90 6.08 -10.06
C GLN A 46 -6.31 5.60 -11.45
N SER A 47 -5.75 4.50 -11.95
CA SER A 47 -6.16 3.91 -13.23
C SER A 47 -7.66 3.57 -13.25
N ILE A 48 -8.18 2.94 -12.19
CA ILE A 48 -9.61 2.65 -12.03
C ILE A 48 -10.44 3.94 -12.01
N ASN A 49 -10.02 4.94 -11.24
CA ASN A 49 -10.73 6.19 -11.06
C ASN A 49 -10.82 7.00 -12.37
N ILE A 50 -9.73 7.07 -13.14
CA ILE A 50 -9.70 7.74 -14.45
C ILE A 50 -10.72 7.10 -15.38
N ARG A 51 -10.71 5.75 -15.49
CA ARG A 51 -11.65 5.03 -16.35
C ARG A 51 -13.09 5.17 -15.87
N SER A 52 -13.32 5.12 -14.56
CA SER A 52 -14.64 5.34 -13.96
C SER A 52 -15.20 6.72 -14.29
N LYS A 53 -14.39 7.77 -14.21
CA LYS A 53 -14.79 9.13 -14.59
C LYS A 53 -15.10 9.26 -16.08
N LEU A 54 -14.35 8.57 -16.95
CA LEU A 54 -14.64 8.55 -18.39
C LEU A 54 -15.99 7.87 -18.67
N VAL A 55 -16.26 6.74 -18.01
CA VAL A 55 -17.52 5.99 -18.14
C VAL A 55 -18.73 6.81 -17.65
N GLN A 56 -18.55 7.59 -16.59
CA GLN A 56 -19.61 8.43 -16.03
C GLN A 56 -19.82 9.76 -16.79
N GLY A 57 -19.10 9.97 -17.90
CA GLY A 57 -19.22 11.16 -18.73
C GLY A 57 -20.59 11.27 -19.42
N SER A 58 -21.06 12.50 -19.66
CA SER A 58 -22.41 12.77 -20.20
C SER A 58 -22.65 12.35 -21.65
N LYS A 59 -21.61 11.92 -22.37
CA LYS A 59 -21.65 11.45 -23.77
C LYS A 59 -20.97 10.09 -23.90
N PHE A 60 -21.40 9.13 -23.09
CA PHE A 60 -20.77 7.82 -23.02
C PHE A 60 -21.68 6.74 -23.61
N THR A 61 -21.14 5.96 -24.54
CA THR A 61 -21.81 4.79 -25.13
C THR A 61 -21.40 3.51 -24.41
N MET A 62 -22.24 2.46 -24.50
CA MET A 62 -21.94 1.16 -23.88
C MET A 62 -20.66 0.54 -24.48
N GLU A 63 -20.44 0.70 -25.78
CA GLU A 63 -19.26 0.23 -26.50
C GLU A 63 -17.98 0.90 -25.98
N GLU A 64 -18.01 2.21 -25.75
CA GLU A 64 -16.91 2.94 -25.11
C GLU A 64 -16.67 2.41 -23.69
N GLY A 65 -17.73 2.03 -22.97
CA GLY A 65 -17.72 1.33 -21.67
C GLY A 65 -16.85 0.10 -21.66
N VAL A 66 -17.22 -0.81 -22.54
CA VAL A 66 -16.50 -2.07 -22.72
C VAL A 66 -15.05 -1.81 -23.11
N GLN A 67 -14.78 -0.80 -23.95
CA GLN A 67 -13.40 -0.46 -24.33
C GLN A 67 -12.57 0.06 -23.16
N GLN A 68 -13.13 0.93 -22.30
CA GLN A 68 -12.42 1.43 -21.11
C GLN A 68 -12.09 0.31 -20.12
N VAL A 69 -13.01 -0.64 -19.90
CA VAL A 69 -12.76 -1.80 -19.03
C VAL A 69 -11.69 -2.72 -19.61
N LYS A 70 -11.69 -2.97 -20.92
CA LYS A 70 -10.64 -3.75 -21.59
C LYS A 70 -9.27 -3.11 -21.44
N ARG A 71 -9.17 -1.79 -21.66
CA ARG A 71 -7.91 -1.05 -21.47
C ARG A 71 -7.42 -1.13 -20.02
N LEU A 72 -8.32 -1.05 -19.05
CA LEU A 72 -7.96 -1.21 -17.64
C LEU A 72 -7.40 -2.61 -17.34
N LEU A 73 -7.97 -3.66 -17.94
CA LEU A 73 -7.46 -5.03 -17.82
C LEU A 73 -6.08 -5.22 -18.46
N GLU A 74 -5.74 -4.43 -19.49
CA GLU A 74 -4.42 -4.43 -20.12
C GLU A 74 -3.40 -3.59 -19.35
N GLU A 75 -3.83 -2.50 -18.70
CA GLU A 75 -2.98 -1.54 -17.97
C GLU A 75 -2.52 -2.05 -16.60
N ILE A 76 -3.41 -2.72 -15.84
CA ILE A 76 -3.07 -3.20 -14.48
C ILE A 76 -1.88 -4.18 -14.50
N PRO A 77 -1.79 -5.16 -15.43
CA PRO A 77 -0.62 -6.05 -15.52
C PRO A 77 0.69 -5.31 -15.83
N GLN A 78 0.64 -4.22 -16.60
CA GLN A 78 1.83 -3.42 -16.97
C GLN A 78 2.44 -2.67 -15.78
N LEU A 79 1.70 -2.53 -14.68
CA LEU A 79 2.24 -1.99 -13.43
C LEU A 79 3.31 -2.92 -12.84
N ASN A 80 3.19 -4.23 -13.06
CA ASN A 80 4.21 -5.20 -12.64
C ASN A 80 5.50 -5.04 -13.47
N ASP A 81 5.36 -4.79 -14.77
CA ASP A 81 6.52 -4.51 -15.64
C ASP A 81 7.17 -3.15 -15.31
N SER A 82 6.43 -2.26 -14.65
CA SER A 82 6.88 -0.96 -14.16
C SER A 82 7.37 -0.99 -12.72
N GLU A 83 7.60 -2.16 -12.14
CA GLU A 83 8.09 -2.35 -10.76
C GLU A 83 9.29 -1.43 -10.41
N PRO A 84 10.31 -1.25 -11.27
CA PRO A 84 11.44 -0.37 -10.96
C PRO A 84 11.02 1.10 -10.76
N ASN A 85 10.03 1.57 -11.52
CA ASN A 85 9.52 2.94 -11.42
C ASN A 85 8.70 3.11 -10.14
N LEU A 86 7.87 2.13 -9.78
CA LEU A 86 7.09 2.13 -8.55
C LEU A 86 7.99 2.10 -7.31
N LEU A 87 9.08 1.34 -7.37
CA LEU A 87 10.08 1.31 -6.29
C LEU A 87 10.80 2.65 -6.16
N MET A 88 11.13 3.30 -7.27
CA MET A 88 11.74 4.64 -7.27
C MET A 88 10.78 5.68 -6.69
N GLU A 89 9.52 5.68 -7.11
CA GLU A 89 8.47 6.56 -6.58
C GLU A 89 8.31 6.37 -5.06
N ALA A 90 8.22 5.12 -4.60
CA ALA A 90 8.12 4.80 -3.18
C ALA A 90 9.33 5.31 -2.37
N LYS A 91 10.55 5.24 -2.94
CA LYS A 91 11.76 5.77 -2.27
C LYS A 91 11.71 7.28 -2.13
N VAL A 92 11.30 8.00 -3.18
CA VAL A 92 11.15 9.47 -3.14
C VAL A 92 10.13 9.87 -2.07
N ILE A 93 8.99 9.18 -2.00
CA ILE A 93 7.96 9.42 -0.97
C ILE A 93 8.51 9.11 0.43
N ALA A 94 9.27 8.03 0.59
CA ALA A 94 9.87 7.67 1.87
C ALA A 94 10.89 8.71 2.35
N GLU A 95 11.72 9.23 1.45
CA GLU A 95 12.65 10.33 1.75
C GLU A 95 11.90 11.60 2.19
N GLU A 96 10.80 11.95 1.52
CA GLU A 96 9.98 13.11 1.86
C GLU A 96 9.31 12.99 3.24
N VAL A 97 8.87 11.77 3.62
CA VAL A 97 8.20 11.50 4.89
C VAL A 97 9.21 11.15 6.02
N GLY A 98 10.50 11.06 5.71
CA GLY A 98 11.56 10.76 6.69
C GLY A 98 11.59 9.30 7.14
N ILE A 99 11.15 8.36 6.29
CA ILE A 99 11.13 6.92 6.56
C ILE A 99 12.29 6.25 5.82
N THR A 100 13.04 5.39 6.52
CA THR A 100 14.17 4.64 5.93
C THR A 100 13.68 3.72 4.81
N THR A 101 14.34 3.71 3.66
CA THR A 101 13.98 2.89 2.48
C THR A 101 14.40 1.42 2.57
N GLU A 102 14.70 0.92 3.77
CA GLU A 102 15.12 -0.46 3.99
C GLU A 102 13.89 -1.33 4.19
N LEU A 103 13.75 -2.37 3.36
CA LEU A 103 12.77 -3.42 3.62
C LEU A 103 13.20 -4.16 4.91
N LYS A 104 12.31 -4.19 5.90
CA LYS A 104 12.41 -5.02 7.09
C LYS A 104 12.52 -6.47 6.63
N ARG A 105 13.75 -6.99 6.59
CA ARG A 105 13.98 -8.43 6.40
C ARG A 105 13.21 -9.15 7.50
N THR A 106 12.20 -9.92 7.13
CA THR A 106 11.60 -10.88 8.04
C THR A 106 12.73 -11.79 8.47
N GLN A 107 13.24 -11.65 9.70
CA GLN A 107 14.06 -12.67 10.31
C GLN A 107 13.14 -13.89 10.45
N LYS A 108 13.07 -14.73 9.42
CA LYS A 108 12.60 -16.10 9.58
C LYS A 108 13.43 -16.64 10.73
N ASN A 109 12.78 -16.92 11.84
CA ASN A 109 13.36 -17.66 12.94
C ASN A 109 13.87 -19.00 12.39
N LEU A 110 15.10 -19.02 11.86
CA LEU A 110 15.97 -20.18 11.80
C LEU A 110 16.42 -20.46 13.24
N LYS A 111 15.47 -20.61 14.16
CA LYS A 111 15.74 -21.27 15.43
C LYS A 111 15.66 -22.75 15.11
N ASP A 112 16.85 -23.29 14.86
CA ASP A 112 17.19 -24.70 14.95
C ASP A 112 16.11 -25.55 15.63
N LYS A 113 15.36 -26.30 14.83
CA LYS A 113 14.94 -27.63 15.27
C LYS A 113 16.12 -28.57 15.02
N THR A 114 17.16 -28.45 15.84
CA THR A 114 18.11 -29.54 16.04
C THR A 114 17.31 -30.68 16.69
N PHE A 115 16.97 -31.67 15.88
CA PHE A 115 16.47 -32.95 16.38
C PHE A 115 17.60 -33.62 17.18
N PRO A 116 17.37 -34.06 18.44
CA PRO A 116 18.35 -34.86 19.15
C PRO A 116 18.45 -36.24 18.47
N ARG A 117 19.69 -36.68 18.23
CA ARG A 117 20.01 -38.07 17.88
C ARG A 117 20.14 -38.92 19.14
#